data_AF-A0A1Q4W5W2-F1
#
_entry.id   AF-A0A1Q4W5W2-F1
#
_cell.length_a   1.000
_cell.length_b   1.000
_cell.length_c   1.000
_cell.angle_alpha   90.00
_cell.angle_beta   90.00
_cell.angle_gamma   90.00
#
_symmetry.space_group_name_H-M   'P 1'
#
loop_
_entity.id
_entity.type
_entity.pdbx_description
1 polymer ?
#
loop_
_entity_poly.entity_id
_entity_poly.type
_entity_poly.pdbx_seq_one_letter_code
_entity_poly.pdbx_strand_id
1 'polypeptide(L)'
;MLRPWSLPWSDADPRRNAFEWDADEESRLTALIAPLTPPAGAGWEEDSRFRREVTALLTSRYGRWTCGWNWAFLDGGPVGAWCCDEHSIGEAEETAARVAASLLDWRDWLEDMAERFEQLAPLPGADAEERSWHLERAVARLVPTVVDRTQVEYSWDGLCATTLTWFLSSTGLDPEEAEKAVDAAIGGRFKSWVRPSLTLIDAVGEDLAVRLTGRGFYRER
;
A
#
# COMPACT_ATOMS: atom_id res chain seq x y z
N MET A 1 14.92 -8.96 0.97
CA MET A 1 13.47 -9.21 0.92
C MET A 1 12.84 -8.04 0.21
N LEU A 2 12.02 -8.26 -0.82
CA LEU A 2 11.25 -7.19 -1.45
C LEU A 2 10.35 -6.56 -0.37
N ARG A 3 10.35 -5.23 -0.26
CA ARG A 3 9.52 -4.51 0.70
C ARG A 3 8.39 -3.80 -0.04
N PRO A 4 7.14 -3.89 0.43
CA PRO A 4 6.01 -3.30 -0.28
C PRO A 4 6.11 -1.77 -0.40
N TRP A 5 6.66 -1.08 0.60
CA TRP A 5 6.89 0.38 0.55
C TRP A 5 7.98 0.80 -0.45
N SER A 6 8.78 -0.14 -0.98
CA SER A 6 9.79 0.11 -2.03
C SER A 6 9.34 -0.35 -3.42
N LEU A 7 8.11 -0.87 -3.53
CA LEU A 7 7.56 -1.33 -4.79
C LEU A 7 7.10 -0.11 -5.60
N PRO A 8 7.61 0.12 -6.83
CA PRO A 8 7.11 1.22 -7.65
C PRO A 8 5.67 0.95 -8.11
N TRP A 9 4.89 2.01 -8.35
CA TRP A 9 3.50 1.86 -8.80
C TRP A 9 3.38 1.04 -10.09
N SER A 10 4.35 1.15 -11.01
CA SER A 10 4.38 0.37 -12.25
C SER A 10 4.44 -1.15 -12.04
N ASP A 11 4.97 -1.60 -10.90
CA ASP A 11 4.98 -3.01 -10.50
C ASP A 11 3.77 -3.37 -9.65
N ALA A 12 3.16 -2.41 -8.94
CA ALA A 12 2.00 -2.61 -8.07
C ALA A 12 0.65 -2.52 -8.79
N ASP A 13 0.57 -1.76 -9.89
CA ASP A 13 -0.66 -1.44 -10.60
C ASP A 13 -1.40 -2.72 -11.04
N PRO A 14 -2.63 -2.97 -10.55
CA PRO A 14 -3.39 -4.16 -10.88
C PRO A 14 -3.72 -4.26 -12.38
N ARG A 15 -3.76 -3.12 -13.11
CA ARG A 15 -3.96 -3.10 -14.57
C ARG A 15 -2.78 -3.71 -15.34
N ARG A 16 -1.59 -3.76 -14.71
CA ARG A 16 -0.36 -4.32 -15.28
C ARG A 16 -0.07 -5.73 -14.78
N ASN A 17 -0.84 -6.20 -13.80
CA ASN A 17 -0.67 -7.48 -13.15
C ASN A 17 -1.99 -8.26 -13.22
N ALA A 18 -2.20 -8.97 -14.33
CA ALA A 18 -3.36 -9.86 -14.45
C ALA A 18 -3.34 -10.90 -13.33
N PHE A 19 -4.49 -11.07 -12.67
CA PHE A 19 -4.64 -11.97 -11.54
C PHE A 19 -6.02 -12.59 -11.60
N GLU A 20 -6.09 -13.82 -12.10
CA GLU A 20 -7.31 -14.62 -12.11
C GLU A 20 -7.31 -15.47 -10.84
N TRP A 21 -8.39 -15.38 -10.07
CA TRP A 21 -8.54 -16.10 -8.82
C TRP A 21 -9.84 -16.88 -8.80
N ASP A 22 -9.72 -18.19 -8.63
CA ASP A 22 -10.83 -19.11 -8.45
C ASP A 22 -10.51 -20.13 -7.34
N ALA A 23 -11.48 -20.98 -7.01
CA ALA A 23 -11.33 -21.99 -5.96
C ALA A 23 -10.23 -23.02 -6.27
N ASP A 24 -9.96 -23.28 -7.55
CA ASP A 24 -8.93 -24.23 -7.98
C ASP A 24 -7.53 -23.62 -7.81
N GLU A 25 -7.37 -22.33 -8.09
CA GLU A 25 -6.15 -21.57 -7.83
C GLU A 25 -5.88 -21.43 -6.33
N GLU A 26 -6.91 -21.13 -5.54
CA GLU A 26 -6.80 -21.11 -4.08
C GLU A 26 -6.35 -22.46 -3.53
N SER A 27 -6.98 -23.56 -3.97
CA SER A 27 -6.61 -24.92 -3.56
C SER A 27 -5.18 -25.27 -3.97
N ARG A 28 -4.73 -24.86 -5.16
CA ARG A 28 -3.35 -25.06 -5.62
C ARG A 28 -2.35 -24.26 -4.79
N LEU A 29 -2.64 -22.99 -4.52
CA LEU A 29 -1.74 -22.14 -3.74
C LEU A 29 -1.62 -22.64 -2.29
N THR A 30 -2.74 -22.96 -1.65
CA THR A 30 -2.73 -23.45 -0.27
C THR A 30 -1.99 -24.78 -0.13
N ALA A 31 -2.14 -25.70 -1.09
CA ALA A 31 -1.38 -26.94 -1.13
C ALA A 31 0.14 -26.74 -1.30
N LEU A 32 0.58 -25.66 -1.96
CA LEU A 32 2.00 -25.30 -2.07
C LEU A 32 2.56 -24.65 -0.79
N ILE A 33 1.73 -23.93 -0.05
CA ILE A 33 2.15 -23.21 1.16
C ILE A 33 2.16 -24.13 2.38
N ALA A 34 1.17 -25.02 2.53
CA ALA A 34 1.04 -25.87 3.72
C ALA A 34 2.33 -26.63 4.08
N PRO A 35 3.12 -27.20 3.14
CA PRO A 35 4.39 -27.86 3.46
C PRO A 35 5.51 -26.91 3.91
N LEU A 36 5.39 -25.60 3.65
CA LEU A 36 6.35 -24.58 4.08
C LEU A 36 6.05 -24.10 5.51
N THR A 37 4.83 -24.31 6.00
CA THR A 37 4.39 -23.83 7.31
C THR A 37 5.24 -24.45 8.42
N PRO A 38 5.89 -23.63 9.27
CA PRO A 38 6.67 -24.15 10.38
C PRO A 38 5.73 -24.71 11.47
N PRO A 39 6.22 -25.56 12.37
CA PRO A 39 5.43 -26.03 13.50
C PRO A 39 4.88 -24.86 14.33
N ALA A 40 3.68 -25.03 14.91
CA ALA A 40 3.10 -24.02 15.78
C ALA A 40 4.04 -23.70 16.96
N GLY A 41 4.25 -22.40 17.22
CA GLY A 41 5.18 -21.93 18.26
C GLY A 41 6.66 -22.10 17.90
N ALA A 42 6.99 -22.23 16.61
CA ALA A 42 8.36 -22.12 16.13
C ALA A 42 8.99 -20.77 16.53
N GLY A 43 10.32 -20.70 16.48
CA GLY A 43 11.03 -19.48 16.79
C GLY A 43 10.97 -18.47 15.65
N TRP A 44 11.29 -17.22 15.98
CA TRP A 44 11.32 -16.10 15.03
C TRP A 44 12.11 -16.38 13.74
N GLU A 45 13.19 -17.19 13.81
CA GLU A 45 14.00 -17.52 12.64
C GLU A 45 13.23 -18.40 11.62
N GLU A 46 12.43 -19.34 12.11
CA GLU A 46 11.61 -20.22 11.28
C GLU A 46 10.42 -19.47 10.67
N ASP A 47 9.76 -18.60 11.43
CA ASP A 47 8.68 -17.74 10.95
C ASP A 47 9.18 -16.75 9.88
N SER A 48 10.35 -16.15 10.12
CA SER A 48 11.01 -15.27 9.15
C SER A 48 11.40 -16.01 7.88
N ARG A 49 11.88 -17.26 7.99
CA ARG A 49 12.16 -18.11 6.83
C ARG A 49 10.87 -18.41 6.06
N PHE A 50 9.80 -18.81 6.75
CA PHE A 50 8.49 -19.06 6.15
C PHE A 50 8.00 -17.87 5.34
N ARG A 51 7.97 -16.67 5.94
CA ARG A 51 7.54 -15.45 5.24
C ARG A 51 8.38 -15.17 4.00
N ARG A 52 9.70 -15.37 4.06
CA ARG A 52 10.59 -15.18 2.91
C ARG A 52 10.31 -16.18 1.79
N GLU A 53 10.10 -17.45 2.12
CA GLU A 53 9.82 -18.52 1.15
C GLU A 53 8.45 -18.34 0.50
N VAL A 54 7.42 -18.01 1.28
CA VAL A 54 6.09 -17.66 0.76
C VAL A 54 6.15 -16.41 -0.12
N THR A 55 6.83 -15.33 0.29
CA THR A 55 7.02 -14.16 -0.57
C THR A 55 7.74 -14.53 -1.88
N ALA A 56 8.74 -15.42 -1.85
CA ALA A 56 9.43 -15.85 -3.06
C ALA A 56 8.52 -16.68 -3.98
N LEU A 57 7.70 -17.57 -3.41
CA LEU A 57 6.69 -18.36 -4.13
C LEU A 57 5.69 -17.43 -4.83
N LEU A 58 5.10 -16.49 -4.09
CA LEU A 58 4.08 -15.58 -4.61
C LEU A 58 4.64 -14.65 -5.67
N THR A 59 5.83 -14.09 -5.46
CA THR A 59 6.43 -13.15 -6.42
C THR A 59 6.88 -13.85 -7.70
N SER A 60 7.29 -15.12 -7.62
CA SER A 60 7.60 -15.95 -8.79
C SER A 60 6.35 -16.33 -9.58
N ARG A 61 5.21 -16.55 -8.90
CA ARG A 61 3.96 -17.02 -9.52
C ARG A 61 3.13 -15.89 -10.10
N TYR A 62 2.92 -14.81 -9.35
CA TYR A 62 1.97 -13.76 -9.69
C TYR A 62 2.63 -12.40 -9.98
N GLY A 63 3.94 -12.27 -9.76
CA GLY A 63 4.69 -11.04 -9.96
C GLY A 63 4.99 -10.28 -8.67
N ARG A 64 5.82 -9.24 -8.81
CA ARG A 64 6.41 -8.49 -7.69
C ARG A 64 5.38 -7.82 -6.78
N TRP A 65 4.20 -7.48 -7.29
CA TRP A 65 3.13 -6.87 -6.52
C TRP A 65 2.78 -7.65 -5.26
N THR A 66 2.90 -8.98 -5.29
CA THR A 66 2.54 -9.85 -4.16
C THR A 66 3.41 -9.71 -2.93
N CYS A 67 4.53 -8.97 -2.97
CA CYS A 67 5.40 -8.80 -1.80
C CYS A 67 4.73 -8.09 -0.61
N GLY A 68 3.56 -7.46 -0.81
CA GLY A 68 2.78 -6.80 0.24
C GLY A 68 1.81 -7.71 1.00
N TRP A 69 1.70 -9.00 0.66
CA TRP A 69 0.73 -9.93 1.25
C TRP A 69 0.78 -9.98 2.78
N ASN A 70 1.94 -9.75 3.41
CA ASN A 70 2.10 -9.76 4.87
C ASN A 70 2.31 -8.38 5.48
N TRP A 71 1.97 -7.30 4.76
CA TRP A 71 2.00 -5.95 5.34
C TRP A 71 0.77 -5.73 6.23
N ALA A 72 0.85 -6.32 7.43
CA ALA A 72 -0.23 -6.35 8.39
C ALA A 72 -0.64 -4.94 8.87
N PHE A 73 -1.90 -4.77 9.22
CA PHE A 73 -2.41 -3.51 9.76
C PHE A 73 -1.72 -3.12 11.07
N LEU A 74 -1.37 -4.10 11.92
CA LEU A 74 -0.59 -3.85 13.14
C LEU A 74 0.83 -3.34 12.86
N ASP A 75 1.36 -3.58 11.66
CA ASP A 75 2.64 -3.04 11.20
C ASP A 75 2.45 -1.75 10.36
N GLY A 76 1.25 -1.16 10.37
CA GLY A 76 0.89 0.04 9.60
C GLY A 76 0.56 -0.21 8.14
N GLY A 77 0.34 -1.46 7.74
CA GLY A 77 -0.07 -1.85 6.38
C GLY A 77 -1.58 -1.98 6.20
N PRO A 78 -2.04 -2.35 5.00
CA PRO A 78 -3.47 -2.48 4.75
C PRO A 78 -4.00 -3.90 4.97
N VAL A 79 -3.17 -4.90 5.24
CA VAL A 79 -3.63 -6.30 5.32
C VAL A 79 -4.19 -6.60 6.71
N GLY A 80 -5.47 -6.93 6.79
CA GLY A 80 -6.17 -7.34 8.01
C GLY A 80 -6.17 -8.84 8.28
N ALA A 81 -6.04 -9.68 7.22
CA ALA A 81 -6.03 -11.13 7.36
C ALA A 81 -4.75 -11.69 8.01
N TRP A 82 -3.66 -10.91 8.04
CA TRP A 82 -2.41 -11.23 8.72
C TRP A 82 -2.22 -10.27 9.91
N CYS A 83 -1.86 -10.79 11.08
CA CYS A 83 -1.72 -10.02 12.31
C CYS A 83 -0.25 -9.92 12.72
N CYS A 84 0.27 -10.97 13.35
CA CYS A 84 1.69 -11.21 13.62
C CYS A 84 1.97 -12.71 13.47
N ASP A 85 3.24 -13.09 13.38
CA ASP A 85 3.66 -14.48 13.16
C ASP A 85 3.09 -15.40 14.27
N GLU A 86 3.18 -14.99 15.54
CA GLU A 86 2.66 -15.74 16.70
C GLU A 86 1.15 -16.06 16.64
N HIS A 87 0.33 -15.17 16.06
CA HIS A 87 -1.12 -15.37 15.97
C HIS A 87 -1.58 -15.85 14.59
N SER A 88 -0.73 -15.80 13.57
CA SER A 88 -1.08 -16.10 12.18
C SER A 88 -0.53 -17.43 11.70
N ILE A 89 0.52 -17.94 12.35
CA ILE A 89 1.14 -19.23 12.08
C ILE A 89 0.65 -20.25 13.11
N GLY A 90 0.01 -21.31 12.64
CA GLY A 90 -0.52 -22.40 13.46
C GLY A 90 -0.55 -23.69 12.64
N GLU A 91 -1.73 -24.31 12.53
CA GLU A 91 -1.90 -25.48 11.68
C GLU A 91 -1.63 -25.14 10.19
N ALA A 92 -1.08 -26.12 9.46
CA ALA A 92 -0.53 -25.89 8.13
C ALA A 92 -1.59 -25.39 7.13
N GLU A 93 -2.75 -26.03 7.11
CA GLU A 93 -3.87 -25.71 6.22
C GLU A 93 -4.49 -24.35 6.57
N GLU A 94 -4.67 -24.05 7.86
CA GLU A 94 -5.21 -22.77 8.32
C GLU A 94 -4.26 -21.62 7.99
N THR A 95 -2.96 -21.83 8.19
CA THR A 95 -1.92 -20.85 7.85
C THR A 95 -1.89 -20.60 6.34
N ALA A 96 -1.96 -21.66 5.54
CA ALA A 96 -1.99 -21.55 4.09
C ALA A 96 -3.22 -20.78 3.59
N ALA A 97 -4.41 -21.08 4.13
CA ALA A 97 -5.64 -20.35 3.83
C ALA A 97 -5.53 -18.87 4.24
N ARG A 98 -4.91 -18.58 5.38
CA ARG A 98 -4.67 -17.20 5.84
C ARG A 98 -3.76 -16.44 4.88
N VAL A 99 -2.68 -17.05 4.38
CA VAL A 99 -1.83 -16.42 3.36
C VAL A 99 -2.61 -16.09 2.08
N ALA A 100 -3.46 -17.00 1.62
CA ALA A 100 -4.31 -16.76 0.44
C ALA A 100 -5.27 -15.58 0.68
N ALA A 101 -5.94 -15.55 1.84
CA ALA A 101 -6.80 -14.42 2.22
C ALA A 101 -6.02 -13.10 2.32
N SER A 102 -4.81 -13.11 2.88
CA SER A 102 -3.94 -11.94 2.97
C SER A 102 -3.47 -11.42 1.61
N LEU A 103 -3.23 -12.32 0.65
CA LEU A 103 -2.90 -11.95 -0.73
C LEU A 103 -4.09 -11.24 -1.41
N LEU A 104 -5.30 -11.76 -1.23
CA LEU A 104 -6.52 -11.15 -1.76
C LEU A 104 -6.80 -9.79 -1.11
N ASP A 105 -6.63 -9.69 0.21
CA ASP A 105 -6.84 -8.44 0.93
C ASP A 105 -5.83 -7.35 0.50
N TRP A 106 -4.60 -7.74 0.20
CA TRP A 106 -3.62 -6.87 -0.44
C TRP A 106 -4.01 -6.48 -1.88
N ARG A 107 -4.55 -7.42 -2.66
CA ARG A 107 -5.03 -7.17 -4.02
C ARG A 107 -6.18 -6.17 -4.03
N ASP A 108 -7.16 -6.34 -3.14
CA ASP A 108 -8.31 -5.45 -3.00
C ASP A 108 -7.87 -4.02 -2.70
N TRP A 109 -6.86 -3.85 -1.83
CA TRP A 109 -6.26 -2.54 -1.57
C TRP A 109 -5.66 -1.92 -2.83
N LEU A 110 -4.90 -2.68 -3.61
CA LEU A 110 -4.29 -2.18 -4.85
C LEU A 110 -5.34 -1.78 -5.90
N GLU A 111 -6.44 -2.53 -5.99
CA GLU A 111 -7.54 -2.24 -6.91
C GLU A 111 -8.32 -0.98 -6.49
N ASP A 112 -8.65 -0.82 -5.21
CA ASP A 112 -9.27 0.41 -4.68
C ASP A 112 -8.35 1.63 -4.90
N MET A 113 -7.03 1.48 -4.72
CA MET A 113 -6.08 2.57 -5.02
C MET A 113 -6.04 2.91 -6.51
N ALA A 114 -6.03 1.90 -7.39
CA ALA A 114 -6.00 2.12 -8.84
C ALA A 114 -7.25 2.85 -9.36
N GLU A 115 -8.43 2.54 -8.80
CA GLU A 115 -9.69 3.23 -9.10
C GLU A 115 -9.63 4.68 -8.62
N ARG A 116 -9.21 4.91 -7.36
CA ARG A 116 -9.10 6.26 -6.80
C ARG A 116 -8.10 7.13 -7.54
N PHE A 117 -6.96 6.56 -7.93
CA PHE A 117 -5.94 7.31 -8.68
C PHE A 117 -6.50 7.79 -10.02
N GLU A 118 -7.26 6.96 -10.73
CA GLU A 118 -7.93 7.37 -11.98
C GLU A 118 -8.94 8.50 -11.74
N GLN A 119 -9.74 8.43 -10.67
CA GLN A 119 -10.72 9.46 -10.33
C GLN A 119 -10.09 10.78 -9.87
N LEU A 120 -8.89 10.73 -9.29
CA LEU A 120 -8.20 11.87 -8.70
C LEU A 120 -7.16 12.50 -9.63
N ALA A 121 -6.70 11.78 -10.65
CA ALA A 121 -5.69 12.26 -11.57
C ALA A 121 -6.20 13.47 -12.38
N PRO A 122 -5.35 14.49 -12.60
CA PRO A 122 -5.67 15.55 -13.54
C PRO A 122 -5.74 15.00 -14.98
N LEU A 123 -6.55 15.64 -15.83
CA LEU A 123 -6.60 15.29 -17.24
C LEU A 123 -5.24 15.54 -17.93
N PRO A 124 -4.91 14.78 -18.98
CA PRO A 124 -3.72 15.06 -19.79
C PRO A 124 -3.76 16.49 -20.34
N GLY A 125 -2.69 17.24 -20.11
CA GLY A 125 -2.58 18.64 -20.54
C GLY A 125 -3.16 19.67 -19.56
N ALA A 126 -3.64 19.26 -18.39
CA ALA A 126 -4.06 20.17 -17.32
C ALA A 126 -2.96 21.17 -16.97
N ASP A 127 -3.35 22.43 -16.77
CA ASP A 127 -2.40 23.49 -16.43
C ASP A 127 -1.93 23.42 -14.96
N ALA A 128 -1.05 24.34 -14.56
CA ALA A 128 -0.48 24.33 -13.21
C ALA A 128 -1.54 24.56 -12.11
N GLU A 129 -2.60 25.33 -12.40
CA GLU A 129 -3.67 25.63 -11.44
C GLU A 129 -4.59 24.42 -11.27
N GLU A 130 -5.00 23.80 -12.37
CA GLU A 130 -5.78 22.57 -12.36
C GLU A 130 -5.03 21.43 -11.66
N ARG A 131 -3.73 21.25 -11.96
CA ARG A 131 -2.88 20.24 -11.30
C ARG A 131 -2.77 20.49 -9.81
N SER A 132 -2.63 21.75 -9.38
CA SER A 132 -2.59 22.14 -7.96
C SER A 132 -3.85 21.69 -7.24
N TRP A 133 -5.02 21.98 -7.81
CA TRP A 133 -6.31 21.57 -7.24
C TRP A 133 -6.46 20.05 -7.13
N HIS A 134 -6.05 19.32 -8.17
CA HIS A 134 -6.09 17.85 -8.16
C HIS A 134 -5.15 17.24 -7.10
N LEU A 135 -3.97 17.82 -6.88
CA LEU A 135 -3.03 17.37 -5.85
C LEU A 135 -3.60 17.56 -4.44
N GLU A 136 -4.11 18.76 -4.13
CA GLU A 136 -4.76 19.04 -2.84
C GLU A 136 -5.93 18.09 -2.59
N ARG A 137 -6.79 17.90 -3.61
CA ARG A 137 -7.92 16.98 -3.55
C ARG A 137 -7.46 15.54 -3.35
N ALA A 138 -6.40 15.10 -4.01
CA ALA A 138 -5.90 13.74 -3.88
C ALA A 138 -5.41 13.47 -2.45
N VAL A 139 -4.64 14.39 -1.86
CA VAL A 139 -4.19 14.26 -0.47
C VAL A 139 -5.38 14.24 0.49
N ALA A 140 -6.34 15.15 0.32
CA ALA A 140 -7.55 15.20 1.13
C ALA A 140 -8.44 13.94 1.05
N ARG A 141 -8.24 13.07 0.05
CA ARG A 141 -9.02 11.83 -0.14
C ARG A 141 -8.24 10.56 0.16
N LEU A 142 -6.96 10.51 -0.21
CA LEU A 142 -6.12 9.34 0.00
C LEU A 142 -5.68 9.22 1.45
N VAL A 143 -5.33 10.31 2.13
CA VAL A 143 -4.90 10.25 3.54
C VAL A 143 -6.00 9.70 4.44
N PRO A 144 -7.27 10.18 4.39
CA PRO A 144 -8.34 9.56 5.17
C PRO A 144 -8.58 8.09 4.83
N THR A 145 -8.42 7.70 3.56
CA THR A 145 -8.59 6.29 3.14
C THR A 145 -7.55 5.39 3.80
N VAL A 146 -6.29 5.81 3.84
CA VAL A 146 -5.21 5.09 4.54
C VAL A 146 -5.47 5.06 6.05
N VAL A 147 -5.87 6.19 6.63
CA VAL A 147 -6.19 6.32 8.07
C VAL A 147 -7.32 5.37 8.49
N ASP A 148 -8.38 5.27 7.69
CA ASP A 148 -9.52 4.40 7.98
C ASP A 148 -9.14 2.92 7.77
N ARG A 149 -8.32 2.61 6.76
CA ARG A 149 -7.86 1.25 6.48
C ARG A 149 -6.92 0.70 7.56
N THR A 150 -5.99 1.53 8.03
CA THR A 150 -4.97 1.14 9.02
C THR A 150 -5.44 1.32 10.46
N GLN A 151 -6.56 2.01 10.68
CA GLN A 151 -6.99 2.47 12.00
C GLN A 151 -5.90 3.25 12.75
N VAL A 152 -5.00 3.92 12.00
CA VAL A 152 -3.80 4.63 12.49
C VAL A 152 -2.84 3.78 13.32
N GLU A 153 -2.87 2.45 13.14
CA GLU A 153 -1.97 1.56 13.86
C GLU A 153 -0.52 1.73 13.42
N TYR A 154 0.37 1.67 14.40
CA TYR A 154 1.82 1.69 14.22
C TYR A 154 2.29 2.74 13.20
N SER A 155 3.12 2.34 12.24
CA SER A 155 3.74 3.19 11.21
C SER A 155 2.84 3.35 9.98
N TRP A 156 1.54 3.65 10.18
CA TRP A 156 0.57 3.89 9.11
C TRP A 156 1.00 5.01 8.15
N ASP A 157 1.82 5.95 8.63
CA ASP A 157 2.41 7.02 7.85
C ASP A 157 3.31 6.49 6.72
N GLY A 158 3.90 5.30 6.87
CA GLY A 158 4.62 4.61 5.80
C GLY A 158 3.72 4.15 4.65
N LEU A 159 2.54 3.61 4.94
CA LEU A 159 1.54 3.30 3.91
C LEU A 159 0.99 4.57 3.27
N CYS A 160 0.81 5.62 4.05
CA CYS A 160 0.39 6.94 3.55
C CYS A 160 1.40 7.50 2.54
N ALA A 161 2.68 7.52 2.91
CA ALA A 161 3.75 7.98 2.03
C ALA A 161 3.86 7.13 0.75
N THR A 162 3.76 5.80 0.89
CA THR A 162 3.74 4.87 -0.26
C THR A 162 2.59 5.17 -1.21
N THR A 163 1.37 5.36 -0.67
CA THR A 163 0.16 5.61 -1.45
C THR A 163 0.23 6.94 -2.21
N LEU A 164 0.71 8.01 -1.57
CA LEU A 164 0.89 9.30 -2.24
C LEU A 164 1.97 9.24 -3.31
N THR A 165 3.09 8.55 -3.04
CA THR A 165 4.17 8.34 -4.02
C THR A 165 3.65 7.59 -5.25
N TRP A 166 2.83 6.56 -5.03
CA TRP A 166 2.18 5.83 -6.11
C TRP A 166 1.20 6.68 -6.91
N PHE A 167 0.36 7.47 -6.24
CA PHE A 167 -0.54 8.39 -6.91
C PHE A 167 0.22 9.34 -7.84
N LEU A 168 1.27 10.01 -7.33
CA LEU A 168 2.08 10.92 -8.15
C LEU A 168 2.73 10.19 -9.33
N SER A 169 3.29 9.00 -9.10
CA SER A 169 3.87 8.17 -10.16
C SER A 169 2.85 7.78 -11.22
N SER A 170 1.60 7.49 -10.83
CA SER A 170 0.51 7.18 -11.76
C SER A 170 0.15 8.33 -12.69
N THR A 171 0.43 9.58 -12.27
CA THR A 171 0.25 10.80 -13.09
C THR A 171 1.46 11.13 -13.98
N GLY A 172 2.47 10.24 -14.00
CA GLY A 172 3.67 10.36 -14.83
C GLY A 172 4.85 11.06 -14.18
N LEU A 173 4.80 11.36 -12.87
CA LEU A 173 5.97 11.85 -12.14
C LEU A 173 6.99 10.72 -11.95
N ASP A 174 8.28 11.02 -12.00
CA ASP A 174 9.32 10.04 -11.70
C ASP A 174 9.18 9.54 -10.25
N PRO A 175 9.33 8.22 -9.97
CA PRO A 175 9.18 7.68 -8.63
C PRO A 175 10.11 8.29 -7.58
N GLU A 176 11.36 8.61 -7.91
CA GLU A 176 12.27 9.22 -6.95
C GLU A 176 11.91 10.68 -6.67
N GLU A 177 11.43 11.41 -7.69
CA GLU A 177 10.92 12.77 -7.50
C GLU A 177 9.63 12.79 -6.68
N ALA A 178 8.74 11.81 -6.89
CA ALA A 178 7.53 11.62 -6.13
C ALA A 178 7.83 11.34 -4.65
N GLU A 179 8.74 10.40 -4.36
CA GLU A 179 9.16 10.06 -2.99
C GLU A 179 9.74 11.29 -2.28
N LYS A 180 10.67 12.01 -2.92
CA LYS A 180 11.25 13.25 -2.36
C LYS A 180 10.20 14.32 -2.08
N ALA A 181 9.19 14.45 -2.94
CA ALA A 181 8.11 15.42 -2.74
C ALA A 181 7.23 15.05 -1.56
N VAL A 182 6.86 13.77 -1.43
CA VAL A 182 6.03 13.24 -0.34
C VAL A 182 6.77 13.31 0.99
N ASP A 183 8.03 12.88 1.03
CA ASP A 183 8.86 12.96 2.24
C ASP A 183 9.02 14.39 2.73
N ALA A 184 9.18 15.35 1.82
CA ALA A 184 9.28 16.76 2.18
C ALA A 184 7.96 17.33 2.72
N ALA A 185 6.82 16.86 2.22
CA ALA A 185 5.50 17.37 2.63
C ALA A 185 5.00 16.73 3.93
N ILE A 186 5.16 15.41 4.07
CA ILE A 186 4.80 14.67 5.28
C ILE A 186 5.86 14.90 6.36
N GLY A 187 7.15 14.73 6.08
CA GLY A 187 8.27 15.14 6.94
C GLY A 187 8.17 14.73 8.41
N GLY A 188 7.59 13.56 8.71
CA GLY A 188 7.32 13.10 10.09
C GLY A 188 6.25 13.90 10.84
N ARG A 189 5.42 14.70 10.15
CA ARG A 189 4.28 15.44 10.71
C ARG A 189 3.13 14.50 11.06
N PHE A 190 2.95 13.42 10.29
CA PHE A 190 2.11 12.30 10.69
C PHE A 190 2.83 11.48 11.75
N LYS A 191 2.11 11.14 12.82
CA LYS A 191 2.64 10.41 13.96
C LYS A 191 1.93 9.06 14.07
N SER A 192 2.69 8.04 14.42
CA SER A 192 2.15 6.71 14.73
C SER A 192 1.06 6.81 15.81
N TRP A 193 -0.02 6.04 15.68
CA TRP A 193 -1.17 6.03 16.59
C TRP A 193 -1.95 7.35 16.73
N VAL A 194 -1.71 8.32 15.84
CA VAL A 194 -2.40 9.62 15.86
C VAL A 194 -3.13 9.84 14.55
N ARG A 195 -4.46 9.98 14.63
CA ARG A 195 -5.26 10.45 13.50
C ARG A 195 -4.92 11.93 13.22
N PRO A 196 -4.45 12.28 12.00
CA PRO A 196 -4.14 13.66 11.67
C PRO A 196 -5.41 14.51 11.65
N SER A 197 -5.29 15.79 12.01
CA SER A 197 -6.39 16.73 11.83
C SER A 197 -6.58 17.07 10.35
N LEU A 198 -7.80 17.45 9.96
CA LEU A 198 -8.09 17.89 8.59
C LEU A 198 -7.17 19.04 8.15
N THR A 199 -6.94 20.02 9.04
CA THR A 199 -6.01 21.13 8.78
C THR A 199 -4.59 20.67 8.48
N LEU A 200 -4.12 19.59 9.11
CA LEU A 200 -2.79 19.04 8.81
C LEU A 200 -2.78 18.35 7.44
N ILE A 201 -3.84 17.62 7.10
CA ILE A 201 -3.99 16.99 5.78
C ILE A 201 -4.01 18.06 4.68
N ASP A 202 -4.80 19.12 4.87
CA ASP A 202 -4.89 20.23 3.91
C ASP A 202 -3.53 20.91 3.72
N ALA A 203 -2.78 21.14 4.80
CA ALA A 203 -1.45 21.73 4.72
C ALA A 203 -0.44 20.83 3.98
N VAL A 204 -0.52 19.50 4.14
CA VAL A 204 0.30 18.55 3.36
C VAL A 204 -0.08 18.61 1.87
N GLY A 205 -1.37 18.74 1.57
CA GLY A 205 -1.87 18.92 0.21
C GLY A 205 -1.33 20.19 -0.44
N GLU A 206 -1.41 21.31 0.27
CA GLU A 206 -0.88 22.60 -0.17
C GLU A 206 0.64 22.53 -0.41
N ASP A 207 1.40 21.96 0.53
CA ASP A 207 2.85 21.85 0.41
C ASP A 207 3.26 21.02 -0.83
N LEU A 208 2.54 19.92 -1.11
CA LEU A 208 2.74 19.13 -2.33
C LEU A 208 2.39 19.92 -3.59
N ALA A 209 1.25 20.62 -3.58
CA ALA A 209 0.80 21.41 -4.73
C ALA A 209 1.77 22.55 -5.06
N VAL A 210 2.19 23.32 -4.05
CA VAL A 210 3.16 24.42 -4.20
C VAL A 210 4.48 23.89 -4.73
N ARG A 211 4.96 22.78 -4.18
CA ARG A 211 6.23 22.18 -4.59
C ARG A 211 6.22 21.71 -6.05
N LEU A 212 5.15 21.05 -6.48
CA LEU A 212 5.10 20.39 -7.79
C LEU A 212 4.59 21.30 -8.91
N THR A 213 3.87 22.37 -8.59
CA THR A 213 3.23 23.24 -9.59
C THR A 213 3.62 24.72 -9.46
N GLY A 214 4.25 25.12 -8.36
CA GLY A 214 4.50 26.53 -8.04
C GLY A 214 3.22 27.31 -7.68
N ARG A 215 2.09 26.62 -7.52
CA ARG A 215 0.78 27.18 -7.15
C ARG A 215 0.31 26.54 -5.85
N GLY A 216 -0.28 27.35 -4.98
CA GLY A 216 -0.95 26.90 -3.76
C GLY A 216 -2.31 27.58 -3.64
N PHE A 217 -3.23 26.89 -2.97
CA PHE A 217 -4.61 27.26 -2.69
C PHE A 217 -5.37 27.93 -3.84
N TYR A 218 -6.19 27.11 -4.50
CA TYR A 218 -7.37 27.58 -5.21
C TYR A 218 -8.39 28.10 -4.19
N ARG A 219 -8.41 29.41 -3.94
CA ARG A 219 -9.60 30.06 -3.36
C ARG A 219 -10.55 30.35 -4.50
N GLU A 220 -11.75 29.79 -4.45
CA GLU A 220 -12.88 30.22 -5.27
C GLU A 220 -12.89 31.76 -5.30
N ARG A 221 -12.73 32.33 -6.49
CA ARG A 221 -12.86 33.76 -6.74
C ARG A 221 -14.30 34.09 -7.08
#